data_AF-A0A955KV43-F1
#
_entry.id   AF-A0A955KV43-F1
#
_cell.length_a   1.000
_cell.length_b   1.000
_cell.length_c   1.000
_cell.angle_alpha   90.00
_cell.angle_beta   90.00
_cell.angle_gamma   90.00
#
_symmetry.space_group_name_H-M   'P 1'
#
loop_
_entity.id
_entity.type
_entity.pdbx_description
1 polymer ?
#
loop_
_entity_poly.entity_id
_entity_poly.type
_entity_poly.pdbx_seq_one_letter_code
_entity_poly.pdbx_strand_id
1 'polypeptide(L)'
;LQQKGESIVPLQHAMRRVYRKHITSEMDMLHKKLTFHHTVLETNGSTDIDRIDREISQMSARIEVLEAKLLNIDSLADSLFKKWLSRSDDLKITSAYQGQIRLNKLGEHDQTAAKMATKLIKERLIERQIDEPTDVLFGNDYSIRIFLSLGLFNESEFDQLRSVFLPTNISKSVRASNPEWYSQLDQVKIALETLNENAVATAAEKFFLVQQLSLYGGNDQNLKSLRLRLFSPETFQKIGLIRLVSSSESPLADPIDVLEPQSISTELMANLPTPVREVLKRVVQNNQVIMSVPYTLGNLTAQTLEAFSQTFEQPFNIAFMGKVGNASASNDSISVGELTLPTKVYNQFNEEPLVVINTISQFLVESGLPIHQAVMMTTLALTFQEPGEMEALMESLPEGRALTLDVELYHLMSWLQTYLPTLSEEQRQKHKVVLRYYISDKTILPRYFDQEAHGQDKISQSLGMRGSIPLFIALFDILNQLAEKN
;
A
#
# COMPACT_ATOMS: atom_id res chain seq x y z
N LEU A 1 -22.72 3.13 12.13
CA LEU A 1 -23.64 2.11 12.67
C LEU A 1 -24.75 2.78 13.49
N GLN A 2 -24.44 3.48 14.59
CA GLN A 2 -25.42 4.26 15.36
C GLN A 2 -26.20 5.30 14.54
N GLN A 3 -25.54 6.08 13.68
CA GLN A 3 -26.21 7.04 12.78
C GLN A 3 -27.14 6.38 11.75
N LYS A 4 -26.99 5.06 11.51
CA LYS A 4 -27.82 4.25 10.62
C LYS A 4 -28.82 3.36 11.38
N GLY A 5 -28.93 3.50 12.70
CA GLY A 5 -29.77 2.66 13.56
C GLY A 5 -29.28 1.21 13.72
N GLU A 6 -28.06 0.90 13.29
CA GLU A 6 -27.50 -0.45 13.38
C GLU A 6 -26.75 -0.68 14.70
N SER A 7 -26.84 -1.91 15.22
CA SER A 7 -26.17 -2.34 16.45
C SER A 7 -24.64 -2.26 16.34
N ILE A 8 -24.02 -1.63 17.34
CA ILE A 8 -22.56 -1.53 17.52
C ILE A 8 -21.97 -2.69 18.33
N VAL A 9 -22.82 -3.55 18.88
CA VAL A 9 -22.45 -4.67 19.75
C VAL A 9 -21.44 -5.64 19.12
N PRO A 10 -21.52 -5.99 17.81
CA PRO A 10 -20.52 -6.86 17.18
C PRO A 10 -19.11 -6.24 17.15
N LEU A 11 -19.03 -4.92 16.98
CA LEU A 11 -17.75 -4.19 16.94
C LEU A 11 -17.11 -4.13 18.34
N GLN A 12 -17.94 -3.92 19.37
CA GLN A 12 -17.50 -3.98 20.77
C GLN A 12 -16.98 -5.38 21.13
N HIS A 13 -17.64 -6.45 20.67
CA HIS A 13 -17.17 -7.82 20.86
C HIS A 13 -15.84 -8.12 20.14
N ALA A 14 -15.68 -7.66 18.90
CA ALA A 14 -14.45 -7.83 18.14
C ALA A 14 -13.27 -7.11 18.84
N MET A 15 -13.46 -5.87 19.28
CA MET A 15 -12.45 -5.15 20.04
C MET A 15 -12.09 -5.86 21.35
N ARG A 16 -13.07 -6.33 22.12
CA ARG A 16 -12.82 -7.11 23.36
C ARG A 16 -11.98 -8.35 23.08
N ARG A 17 -12.25 -9.07 21.99
CA ARG A 17 -11.49 -10.27 21.61
C ARG A 17 -10.05 -9.95 21.23
N VAL A 18 -9.83 -8.88 20.46
CA VAL A 18 -8.47 -8.43 20.08
C VAL A 18 -7.68 -7.97 21.31
N TYR A 19 -8.26 -7.12 22.15
CA TYR A 19 -7.61 -6.66 23.38
C TYR A 19 -7.31 -7.81 24.35
N ARG A 20 -8.24 -8.77 24.49
CA ARG A 20 -8.00 -9.94 25.34
C ARG A 20 -6.82 -10.75 24.82
N LYS A 21 -6.79 -11.02 23.52
CA LYS A 21 -5.70 -11.77 22.88
C LYS A 21 -4.35 -11.06 23.05
N HIS A 22 -4.31 -9.74 22.89
CA HIS A 22 -3.10 -8.94 23.07
C HIS A 22 -2.60 -8.99 24.52
N ILE A 23 -3.46 -8.69 25.51
CA ILE A 23 -3.09 -8.72 26.94
C ILE A 23 -2.62 -10.12 27.35
N THR A 24 -3.31 -11.18 26.93
CA THR A 24 -2.91 -12.57 27.23
C THR A 24 -1.56 -12.90 26.59
N SER A 25 -1.29 -12.46 25.36
CA SER A 25 0.00 -12.68 24.70
C SER A 25 1.16 -11.93 25.38
N GLU A 26 0.93 -10.70 25.83
CA GLU A 26 1.92 -9.91 26.59
C GLU A 26 2.21 -10.58 27.94
N MET A 27 1.18 -11.04 28.65
CA MET A 27 1.33 -11.78 29.90
C MET A 27 2.12 -13.09 29.71
N ASP A 28 1.80 -13.88 28.68
CA ASP A 28 2.50 -15.14 28.40
C ASP A 28 4.00 -14.90 28.11
N MET A 29 4.32 -13.83 27.39
CA MET A 29 5.72 -13.43 27.15
C MET A 29 6.42 -13.02 28.46
N LEU A 30 5.77 -12.21 29.29
CA LEU A 30 6.33 -11.77 30.58
C LEU A 30 6.54 -12.95 31.53
N HIS A 31 5.61 -13.90 31.59
CA HIS A 31 5.76 -15.13 32.39
C HIS A 31 6.93 -16.00 31.92
N LYS A 32 7.15 -16.11 30.61
CA LYS A 32 8.32 -16.83 30.05
C LYS A 32 9.63 -16.15 30.44
N LYS A 33 9.69 -14.81 30.36
CA LYS A 33 10.86 -14.03 30.80
C LYS A 33 11.10 -14.16 32.30
N LEU A 34 10.07 -14.06 33.13
CA LEU A 34 10.17 -14.27 34.59
C LEU A 34 10.71 -15.66 34.93
N THR A 35 10.17 -16.71 34.30
CA THR A 35 10.66 -18.09 34.48
C THR A 35 12.15 -18.21 34.14
N PHE A 36 12.58 -17.58 33.05
CA PHE A 36 13.98 -17.55 32.64
C PHE A 36 14.86 -16.84 33.68
N HIS A 37 14.47 -15.64 34.14
CA HIS A 37 15.25 -14.88 35.13
C HIS A 37 15.32 -15.58 36.51
N HIS A 38 14.24 -16.22 36.96
CA HIS A 38 14.27 -17.06 38.16
C HIS A 38 15.22 -18.25 38.01
N THR A 39 15.19 -18.93 36.86
CA THR A 39 16.12 -20.04 36.57
C THR A 39 17.58 -19.57 36.58
N VAL A 40 17.87 -18.37 36.07
CA VAL A 40 19.21 -17.77 36.08
C VAL A 40 19.68 -17.44 37.50
N LEU A 41 18.80 -16.92 38.37
CA LEU A 41 19.11 -16.65 39.78
C LEU A 41 19.36 -17.93 40.59
N GLU A 42 18.64 -19.02 40.28
CA GLU A 42 18.80 -20.31 40.95
C GLU A 42 20.07 -21.06 40.53
N THR A 43 20.52 -20.87 39.29
CA THR A 43 21.63 -21.64 38.70
C THR A 43 22.99 -20.94 38.75
N ASN A 44 23.01 -19.61 38.81
CA ASN A 44 24.24 -18.83 38.88
C ASN A 44 24.09 -17.72 39.93
N GLY A 45 24.95 -17.72 40.95
CA GLY A 45 25.16 -16.59 41.84
C GLY A 45 25.75 -15.39 41.08
N SER A 46 24.91 -14.77 40.26
CA SER A 46 25.22 -13.69 39.34
C SER A 46 25.70 -12.44 40.09
N THR A 47 26.67 -11.72 39.54
CA THR A 47 27.13 -10.41 40.05
C THR A 47 26.12 -9.28 39.82
N ASP A 48 25.02 -9.55 39.11
CA ASP A 48 23.95 -8.60 38.75
C ASP A 48 22.60 -8.92 39.41
N ILE A 49 22.58 -9.59 40.56
CA ILE A 49 21.35 -9.96 41.31
C ILE A 49 20.42 -8.73 41.48
N ASP A 50 20.96 -7.59 41.87
CA ASP A 50 20.17 -6.36 42.05
C ASP A 50 19.54 -5.81 40.76
N ARG A 51 20.10 -6.14 39.59
CA ARG A 51 19.52 -5.77 38.29
C ARG A 51 18.39 -6.73 37.93
N ILE A 52 18.65 -8.04 38.07
CA ILE A 52 17.67 -9.09 37.77
C ILE A 52 16.46 -8.99 38.71
N ASP A 53 16.66 -8.70 39.99
CA ASP A 53 15.57 -8.51 40.97
C ASP A 53 14.71 -7.27 40.64
N ARG A 54 15.32 -6.20 40.11
CA ARG A 54 14.58 -5.02 39.62
C ARG A 54 13.76 -5.36 38.38
N GLU A 55 14.33 -6.09 37.43
CA GLU A 55 13.63 -6.55 36.21
C GLU A 55 12.46 -7.48 36.56
N ILE A 56 12.65 -8.43 37.49
CA ILE A 56 11.60 -9.30 38.04
C ILE A 56 10.50 -8.47 38.69
N SER A 57 10.85 -7.50 39.54
CA SER A 57 9.87 -6.64 40.22
C SER A 57 9.04 -5.80 39.24
N GLN A 58 9.68 -5.28 38.19
CA GLN A 58 9.01 -4.49 37.15
C GLN A 58 8.08 -5.37 36.28
N MET A 59 8.52 -6.58 35.91
CA MET A 59 7.70 -7.52 35.15
C MET A 59 6.51 -8.01 35.97
N SER A 60 6.68 -8.32 37.24
CA SER A 60 5.59 -8.73 38.15
C SER A 60 4.57 -7.61 38.33
N ALA A 61 5.01 -6.37 38.57
CA ALA A 61 4.11 -5.22 38.65
C ALA A 61 3.36 -4.97 37.32
N ARG A 62 4.02 -5.23 36.18
CA ARG A 62 3.39 -5.13 34.86
C ARG A 62 2.33 -6.21 34.65
N ILE A 63 2.58 -7.44 35.08
CA ILE A 63 1.61 -8.55 35.03
C ILE A 63 0.39 -8.21 35.88
N GLU A 64 0.55 -7.73 37.12
CA GLU A 64 -0.57 -7.33 37.98
C GLU A 64 -1.46 -6.25 37.32
N VAL A 65 -0.84 -5.28 36.65
CA VAL A 65 -1.56 -4.25 35.88
C VAL A 65 -2.30 -4.85 34.68
N LEU A 66 -1.72 -5.82 33.99
CA LEU A 66 -2.34 -6.51 32.86
C LEU A 66 -3.51 -7.40 33.31
N GLU A 67 -3.38 -8.10 34.44
CA GLU A 67 -4.46 -8.87 35.08
C GLU A 67 -5.62 -7.97 35.48
N ALA A 68 -5.33 -6.82 36.11
CA ALA A 68 -6.34 -5.83 36.47
C ALA A 68 -7.05 -5.24 35.23
N LYS A 69 -6.34 -5.08 34.11
CA LYS A 69 -6.93 -4.68 32.82
C LYS A 69 -7.78 -5.79 32.20
N LEU A 70 -7.37 -7.06 32.34
CA LEU A 70 -8.12 -8.22 31.85
C LEU A 70 -9.44 -8.41 32.63
N LEU A 71 -9.41 -8.19 33.95
CA LEU A 71 -10.58 -8.19 34.83
C LEU A 71 -11.57 -7.07 34.47
N ASN A 72 -11.07 -5.92 34.02
CA ASN A 72 -11.88 -4.76 33.65
C ASN A 72 -12.04 -4.59 32.13
N ILE A 73 -11.83 -5.66 31.36
CA ILE A 73 -11.69 -5.57 29.90
C ILE A 73 -12.92 -5.01 29.21
N ASP A 74 -14.12 -5.24 29.75
CA ASP A 74 -15.36 -4.70 29.21
C ASP A 74 -15.45 -3.18 29.40
N SER A 75 -15.06 -2.68 30.58
CA SER A 75 -15.03 -1.24 30.89
C SER A 75 -13.91 -0.51 30.12
N LEU A 76 -12.75 -1.17 29.99
CA LEU A 76 -11.61 -0.65 29.24
C LEU A 76 -11.93 -0.58 27.74
N ALA A 77 -12.50 -1.64 27.17
CA ALA A 77 -12.92 -1.68 25.78
C ALA A 77 -14.00 -0.64 25.49
N ASP A 78 -14.99 -0.46 26.37
CA ASP A 78 -16.04 0.54 26.19
C ASP A 78 -15.50 1.98 26.34
N SER A 79 -14.55 2.22 27.24
CA SER A 79 -13.87 3.51 27.40
C SER A 79 -13.01 3.87 26.18
N LEU A 80 -12.23 2.91 25.68
CA LEU A 80 -11.42 3.06 24.47
C LEU A 80 -12.30 3.21 23.23
N PHE A 81 -13.40 2.47 23.14
CA PHE A 81 -14.38 2.60 22.07
C PHE A 81 -15.05 3.99 22.08
N LYS A 82 -15.41 4.50 23.26
CA LYS A 82 -15.94 5.87 23.42
C LYS A 82 -14.89 6.93 23.07
N LYS A 83 -13.63 6.77 23.47
CA LYS A 83 -12.52 7.65 23.07
C LYS A 83 -12.25 7.59 21.58
N TRP A 84 -12.35 6.41 20.96
CA TRP A 84 -12.22 6.21 19.53
C TRP A 84 -13.37 6.89 18.78
N LEU A 85 -14.62 6.72 19.24
CA LEU A 85 -15.80 7.40 18.70
C LEU A 85 -15.72 8.92 18.85
N SER A 86 -15.32 9.44 20.01
CA SER A 86 -15.20 10.90 20.23
C SER A 86 -14.03 11.52 19.46
N ARG A 87 -13.04 10.73 19.05
CA ARG A 87 -11.98 11.14 18.11
C ARG A 87 -12.39 10.94 16.65
N SER A 88 -13.55 10.33 16.39
CA SER A 88 -14.03 9.97 15.06
C SER A 88 -14.99 10.95 14.41
N ASP A 89 -15.42 11.99 15.11
CA ASP A 89 -16.19 13.09 14.48
C ASP A 89 -15.34 13.83 13.40
N ASP A 90 -14.01 13.71 13.45
CA ASP A 90 -13.06 14.17 12.40
C ASP A 90 -12.52 13.03 11.50
N LEU A 91 -13.04 11.81 11.67
CA LEU A 91 -12.73 10.66 10.82
C LEU A 91 -13.89 10.46 9.84
N LYS A 92 -13.76 11.07 8.66
CA LYS A 92 -14.28 10.41 7.45
C LYS A 92 -13.55 9.06 7.35
N ILE A 93 -14.13 8.04 7.99
CA ILE A 93 -13.72 6.65 7.91
C ILE A 93 -13.68 6.33 6.41
N THR A 94 -12.46 6.18 5.89
CA THR A 94 -12.19 5.89 4.48
C THR A 94 -12.88 4.58 4.07
N SER A 95 -13.28 4.50 2.80
CA SER A 95 -13.94 3.33 2.18
C SER A 95 -13.27 2.01 2.59
N ALA A 96 -11.94 1.98 2.63
CA ALA A 96 -11.11 0.84 3.05
C ALA A 96 -11.51 0.24 4.42
N TYR A 97 -11.71 1.07 5.45
CA TYR A 97 -12.08 0.59 6.79
C TYR A 97 -13.56 0.18 6.85
N GLN A 98 -14.44 0.78 6.03
CA GLN A 98 -15.83 0.33 5.90
C GLN A 98 -15.95 -1.00 5.16
N GLY A 99 -15.10 -1.24 4.16
CA GLY A 99 -14.96 -2.55 3.50
C GLY A 99 -14.43 -3.60 4.46
N GLN A 100 -13.42 -3.27 5.27
CA GLN A 100 -12.89 -4.18 6.28
C GLN A 100 -13.87 -4.47 7.43
N ILE A 101 -14.73 -3.51 7.81
CA ILE A 101 -15.84 -3.75 8.76
C ILE A 101 -16.94 -4.61 8.11
N ARG A 102 -17.22 -4.46 6.81
CA ARG A 102 -18.16 -5.35 6.08
C ARG A 102 -17.61 -6.79 6.00
N LEU A 103 -16.31 -6.94 5.76
CA LEU A 103 -15.61 -8.23 5.76
C LEU A 103 -15.54 -8.84 7.17
N ASN A 104 -15.21 -8.06 8.20
CA ASN A 104 -15.18 -8.56 9.58
C ASN A 104 -16.58 -8.92 10.15
N LYS A 105 -17.67 -8.32 9.64
CA LYS A 105 -19.05 -8.77 9.94
C LYS A 105 -19.36 -10.16 9.35
N LEU A 106 -18.58 -10.62 8.38
CA LEU A 106 -18.64 -11.95 7.78
C LEU A 106 -17.67 -12.93 8.48
N GLY A 107 -17.27 -12.70 9.74
CA GLY A 107 -16.15 -13.33 10.46
C GLY A 107 -16.06 -14.86 10.63
N GLU A 108 -16.68 -15.65 9.77
CA GLU A 108 -16.38 -17.06 9.47
C GLU A 108 -16.21 -17.31 7.94
N HIS A 109 -16.09 -16.27 7.13
CA HIS A 109 -16.33 -16.29 5.67
C HIS A 109 -15.35 -15.43 4.84
N ASP A 110 -14.13 -15.12 5.30
CA ASP A 110 -13.19 -14.30 4.51
C ASP A 110 -12.83 -14.93 3.14
N GLN A 111 -12.59 -16.24 3.10
CA GLN A 111 -12.45 -16.99 1.84
C GLN A 111 -13.74 -16.92 0.99
N THR A 112 -14.92 -16.92 1.62
CA THR A 112 -16.19 -16.80 0.91
C THR A 112 -16.35 -15.42 0.28
N ALA A 113 -15.92 -14.35 0.95
CA ALA A 113 -16.00 -12.99 0.42
C ALA A 113 -15.10 -12.80 -0.80
N ALA A 114 -13.84 -13.27 -0.74
CA ALA A 114 -12.93 -13.24 -1.88
C ALA A 114 -13.45 -14.09 -3.06
N LYS A 115 -14.00 -15.27 -2.78
CA LYS A 115 -14.64 -16.14 -3.79
C LYS A 115 -15.88 -15.50 -4.41
N MET A 116 -16.74 -14.87 -3.61
CA MET A 116 -17.93 -14.17 -4.10
C MET A 116 -17.55 -12.95 -4.96
N ALA A 117 -16.56 -12.17 -4.53
CA ALA A 117 -16.01 -11.04 -5.29
C ALA A 117 -15.53 -11.50 -6.67
N THR A 118 -14.74 -12.57 -6.66
CA THR A 118 -14.13 -13.11 -7.87
C THR A 118 -15.17 -13.69 -8.82
N LYS A 119 -16.17 -14.40 -8.28
CA LYS A 119 -17.28 -14.91 -9.08
C LYS A 119 -18.06 -13.77 -9.73
N LEU A 120 -18.37 -12.71 -8.99
CA LEU A 120 -19.03 -11.53 -9.53
C LEU A 120 -18.20 -10.90 -10.65
N ILE A 121 -16.88 -10.78 -10.47
CA ILE A 121 -15.97 -10.29 -11.52
C ILE A 121 -16.07 -11.14 -12.78
N LYS A 122 -16.03 -12.47 -12.65
CA LYS A 122 -16.18 -13.39 -13.80
C LYS A 122 -17.54 -13.25 -14.49
N GLU A 123 -18.61 -13.14 -13.72
CA GLU A 123 -19.97 -12.88 -14.26
C GLU A 123 -20.00 -11.55 -15.05
N ARG A 124 -19.40 -10.48 -14.52
CA ARG A 124 -19.33 -9.17 -15.19
C ARG A 124 -18.47 -9.17 -16.45
N LEU A 125 -17.36 -9.91 -16.47
CA LEU A 125 -16.55 -10.10 -17.67
C LEU A 125 -17.36 -10.77 -18.78
N ILE A 126 -18.08 -11.86 -18.45
CA ILE A 126 -18.95 -12.57 -19.39
C ILE A 126 -20.08 -11.67 -19.89
N GLU A 127 -20.79 -10.97 -19.00
CA GLU A 127 -21.87 -10.03 -19.35
C GLU A 127 -21.41 -8.95 -20.35
N ARG A 128 -20.18 -8.48 -20.18
CA ARG A 128 -19.58 -7.42 -20.99
C ARG A 128 -18.80 -7.93 -22.19
N GLN A 129 -18.70 -9.24 -22.38
CA GLN A 129 -17.95 -9.91 -23.45
C GLN A 129 -16.46 -9.51 -23.45
N ILE A 130 -15.87 -9.38 -22.27
CA ILE A 130 -14.45 -9.09 -22.08
C ILE A 130 -13.73 -10.41 -21.79
N ASP A 131 -12.58 -10.61 -22.44
CA ASP A 131 -11.72 -11.78 -22.22
C ASP A 131 -11.29 -11.90 -20.74
N GLU A 132 -10.95 -13.11 -20.29
CA GLU A 132 -10.36 -13.29 -18.96
C GLU A 132 -9.05 -12.50 -18.83
N PRO A 133 -8.76 -11.92 -17.64
CA PRO A 133 -7.59 -11.10 -17.46
C PRO A 133 -6.31 -11.93 -17.65
N THR A 134 -5.40 -11.42 -18.48
CA THR A 134 -4.05 -11.98 -18.63
C THR A 134 -3.13 -11.55 -17.50
N ASP A 135 -3.44 -10.42 -16.86
CA ASP A 135 -2.61 -9.83 -15.83
C ASP A 135 -3.50 -9.28 -14.70
N VAL A 136 -3.07 -9.49 -13.46
CA VAL A 136 -3.69 -8.91 -12.27
C VAL A 136 -2.72 -7.94 -11.62
N LEU A 137 -3.08 -6.65 -11.62
CA LEU A 137 -2.30 -5.58 -11.00
C LEU A 137 -2.95 -5.18 -9.67
N PHE A 138 -2.25 -5.46 -8.58
CA PHE A 138 -2.58 -4.92 -7.27
C PHE A 138 -1.90 -3.57 -7.08
N GLY A 139 -2.66 -2.55 -6.72
CA GLY A 139 -2.09 -1.23 -6.48
C GLY A 139 -3.12 -0.19 -6.07
N ASN A 140 -2.69 1.06 -6.09
CA ASN A 140 -3.56 2.19 -5.81
C ASN A 140 -4.54 2.42 -6.99
N ASP A 141 -5.84 2.43 -6.68
CA ASP A 141 -6.99 2.42 -7.59
C ASP A 141 -7.00 3.57 -8.61
N TYR A 142 -6.29 4.68 -8.36
CA TYR A 142 -6.24 5.81 -9.29
C TYR A 142 -5.00 5.83 -10.19
N SER A 143 -3.98 5.01 -9.93
CA SER A 143 -2.67 5.19 -10.57
C SER A 143 -2.67 4.85 -12.05
N ILE A 144 -3.24 3.70 -12.42
CA ILE A 144 -3.38 3.30 -13.83
C ILE A 144 -4.26 4.30 -14.60
N ARG A 145 -5.32 4.78 -13.96
CA ARG A 145 -6.20 5.80 -14.54
C ARG A 145 -5.46 7.10 -14.81
N ILE A 146 -4.69 7.62 -13.85
CA ILE A 146 -3.91 8.85 -14.00
C ILE A 146 -2.85 8.68 -15.10
N PHE A 147 -2.23 7.49 -15.17
CA PHE A 147 -1.25 7.17 -16.20
C PHE A 147 -1.84 7.19 -17.62
N LEU A 148 -3.03 6.61 -17.79
CA LEU A 148 -3.71 6.59 -19.08
C LEU A 148 -4.33 7.95 -19.45
N SER A 149 -4.74 8.73 -18.45
CA SER A 149 -5.37 10.03 -18.66
C SER A 149 -4.43 11.10 -19.18
N LEU A 150 -3.11 10.86 -19.20
CA LEU A 150 -2.12 11.76 -19.78
C LEU A 150 -2.47 12.17 -21.23
N GLY A 151 -3.04 11.25 -22.01
CA GLY A 151 -3.45 11.50 -23.39
C GLY A 151 -4.74 12.33 -23.55
N LEU A 152 -5.39 12.71 -22.45
CA LEU A 152 -6.58 13.58 -22.47
C LEU A 152 -6.23 15.07 -22.42
N PHE A 153 -4.98 15.39 -22.09
CA PHE A 153 -4.53 16.76 -21.91
C PHE A 153 -3.66 17.20 -23.07
N ASN A 154 -3.88 18.42 -23.54
CA ASN A 154 -2.99 19.05 -24.52
C ASN A 154 -1.88 19.85 -23.82
N GLU A 155 -0.86 20.29 -24.57
CA GLU A 155 0.26 21.06 -23.99
C GLU A 155 -0.19 22.38 -23.34
N SER A 156 -1.18 23.08 -23.90
CA SER A 156 -1.67 24.32 -23.28
C SER A 156 -2.29 24.08 -21.90
N GLU A 157 -2.96 22.95 -21.71
CA GLU A 157 -3.47 22.54 -20.40
C GLU A 157 -2.32 22.14 -19.47
N PHE A 158 -1.30 21.42 -19.96
CA PHE A 158 -0.10 21.15 -19.17
C PHE A 158 0.63 22.43 -18.76
N ASP A 159 0.73 23.44 -19.62
CA ASP A 159 1.34 24.74 -19.29
C ASP A 159 0.58 25.46 -18.17
N GLN A 160 -0.75 25.38 -18.17
CA GLN A 160 -1.57 25.87 -17.04
C GLN A 160 -1.25 25.10 -15.76
N LEU A 161 -1.21 23.77 -15.81
CA LEU A 161 -0.86 22.94 -14.65
C LEU A 161 0.55 23.25 -14.13
N ARG A 162 1.54 23.44 -15.00
CA ARG A 162 2.91 23.85 -14.64
C ARG A 162 2.92 25.19 -13.91
N SER A 163 2.13 26.17 -14.38
CA SER A 163 2.07 27.50 -13.75
C SER A 163 1.54 27.48 -12.31
N VAL A 164 0.79 26.43 -11.94
CA VAL A 164 0.13 26.29 -10.63
C VAL A 164 0.88 25.31 -9.72
N PHE A 165 1.32 24.18 -10.27
CA PHE A 165 1.87 23.06 -9.50
C PHE A 165 3.40 22.97 -9.55
N LEU A 166 4.08 23.69 -10.46
CA LEU A 166 5.55 23.80 -10.48
C LEU A 166 6.02 25.17 -9.97
N PRO A 167 7.06 25.20 -9.12
CA PRO A 167 7.45 26.39 -8.38
C PRO A 167 8.17 27.46 -9.20
N THR A 168 8.60 27.19 -10.44
CA THR A 168 9.33 28.15 -11.29
C THR A 168 8.51 29.39 -11.65
N ASN A 169 7.19 29.37 -11.46
CA ASN A 169 6.28 30.47 -11.77
C ASN A 169 5.54 31.05 -10.55
N ILE A 170 5.85 30.59 -9.33
CA ILE A 170 5.09 30.99 -8.16
C ILE A 170 5.69 32.22 -7.48
N SER A 171 4.86 33.23 -7.17
CA SER A 171 5.30 34.45 -6.50
C SER A 171 5.88 34.18 -5.10
N LYS A 172 6.83 35.01 -4.67
CA LYS A 172 7.43 34.95 -3.32
C LYS A 172 6.39 34.89 -2.18
N SER A 173 5.21 35.48 -2.36
CA SER A 173 4.16 35.50 -1.34
C SER A 173 3.47 34.15 -1.15
N VAL A 174 3.18 33.42 -2.23
CA VAL A 174 2.58 32.08 -2.15
C VAL A 174 3.59 31.05 -1.61
N ARG A 175 4.90 31.30 -1.82
CA ARG A 175 5.99 30.54 -1.20
C ARG A 175 6.06 30.68 0.32
N ALA A 176 5.81 31.88 0.82
CA ALA A 176 5.78 32.15 2.26
C ALA A 176 4.56 31.51 2.95
N SER A 177 3.45 31.30 2.23
CA SER A 177 2.21 30.75 2.81
C SER A 177 2.15 29.22 2.86
N ASN A 178 3.02 28.49 2.13
CA ASN A 178 2.99 27.02 2.09
C ASN A 178 4.41 26.38 2.11
N PRO A 179 5.29 26.72 3.09
CA PRO A 179 6.70 26.36 3.07
C PRO A 179 6.98 24.84 2.99
N GLU A 180 6.12 24.02 3.60
CA GLU A 180 6.23 22.55 3.55
C GLU A 180 5.95 21.97 2.17
N TRP A 181 5.14 22.63 1.35
CA TRP A 181 4.87 22.23 -0.03
C TRP A 181 6.10 22.47 -0.91
N TYR A 182 6.80 23.59 -0.71
CA TYR A 182 7.98 23.92 -1.53
C TYR A 182 9.20 23.03 -1.24
N SER A 183 9.44 22.68 0.03
CA SER A 183 10.53 21.76 0.36
C SER A 183 10.32 20.35 -0.22
N GLN A 184 9.09 20.01 -0.63
CA GLN A 184 8.78 18.77 -1.33
C GLN A 184 8.97 18.89 -2.85
N LEU A 185 8.77 20.08 -3.44
CA LEU A 185 8.97 20.33 -4.87
C LEU A 185 10.45 20.28 -5.29
N ASP A 186 11.37 20.68 -4.42
CA ASP A 186 12.82 20.56 -4.70
C ASP A 186 13.23 19.09 -4.90
N GLN A 187 12.63 18.15 -4.16
CA GLN A 187 12.87 16.71 -4.35
C GLN A 187 12.25 16.17 -5.63
N VAL A 188 11.04 16.64 -6.00
CA VAL A 188 10.42 16.30 -7.29
C VAL A 188 11.31 16.78 -8.44
N LYS A 189 11.84 18.01 -8.33
CA LYS A 189 12.78 18.57 -9.30
C LYS A 189 14.05 17.72 -9.42
N ILE A 190 14.68 17.37 -8.30
CA ILE A 190 15.87 16.50 -8.30
C ILE A 190 15.57 15.16 -8.97
N ALA A 191 14.43 14.53 -8.66
CA ALA A 191 14.03 13.27 -9.27
C ALA A 191 13.81 13.39 -10.79
N LEU A 192 13.19 14.48 -11.26
CA LEU A 192 13.01 14.76 -12.68
C LEU A 192 14.35 15.05 -13.39
N GLU A 193 15.26 15.77 -12.76
CA GLU A 193 16.62 16.03 -13.28
C GLU A 193 17.45 14.74 -13.36
N THR A 194 17.28 13.84 -12.38
CA THR A 194 17.97 12.54 -12.30
C THR A 194 17.58 11.60 -13.44
N LEU A 195 16.33 11.67 -13.90
CA LEU A 195 15.82 10.86 -15.01
C LEU A 195 16.48 11.19 -16.36
N ASN A 196 17.42 12.15 -16.41
CA ASN A 196 18.02 12.77 -17.61
C ASN A 196 16.95 13.50 -18.47
N GLU A 197 17.35 14.48 -19.29
CA GLU A 197 16.47 15.22 -20.21
C GLU A 197 15.90 14.34 -21.34
N ASN A 198 15.17 13.28 -21.00
CA ASN A 198 14.59 12.33 -21.93
C ASN A 198 13.06 12.36 -21.85
N ALA A 199 12.40 11.70 -22.80
CA ALA A 199 10.94 11.68 -22.89
C ALA A 199 10.25 11.04 -21.66
N VAL A 200 10.97 10.25 -20.85
CA VAL A 200 10.46 9.63 -19.62
C VAL A 200 10.34 10.67 -18.52
N ALA A 201 11.32 11.57 -18.36
CA ALA A 201 11.23 12.68 -17.42
C ALA A 201 10.01 13.59 -17.74
N THR A 202 9.78 13.91 -19.02
CA THR A 202 8.58 14.68 -19.43
C THR A 202 7.28 13.94 -19.11
N ALA A 203 7.23 12.62 -19.31
CA ALA A 203 6.05 11.82 -18.99
C ALA A 203 5.82 11.77 -17.46
N ALA A 204 6.89 11.64 -16.67
CA ALA A 204 6.84 11.65 -15.21
C ALA A 204 6.36 13.01 -14.65
N GLU A 205 6.83 14.12 -15.23
CA GLU A 205 6.35 15.47 -14.88
C GLU A 205 4.84 15.58 -15.16
N LYS A 206 4.39 15.19 -16.36
CA LYS A 206 2.97 15.23 -16.73
C LYS A 206 2.11 14.37 -15.79
N PHE A 207 2.61 13.20 -15.41
CA PHE A 207 1.97 12.34 -14.41
C PHE A 207 1.85 13.03 -13.06
N PHE A 208 2.93 13.64 -12.57
CA PHE A 208 2.90 14.45 -11.35
C PHE A 208 1.84 15.55 -11.41
N LEU A 209 1.79 16.32 -12.50
CA LEU A 209 0.82 17.42 -12.68
C LEU A 209 -0.64 16.92 -12.63
N VAL A 210 -0.96 15.84 -13.33
CA VAL A 210 -2.32 15.26 -13.35
C VAL A 210 -2.67 14.65 -11.98
N GLN A 211 -1.69 14.07 -11.29
CA GLN A 211 -1.89 13.59 -9.93
C GLN A 211 -2.21 14.75 -8.97
N GLN A 212 -1.50 15.89 -9.05
CA GLN A 212 -1.82 17.07 -8.25
C GLN A 212 -3.20 17.64 -8.59
N LEU A 213 -3.56 17.68 -9.87
CA LEU A 213 -4.90 18.05 -10.31
C LEU A 213 -5.99 17.15 -9.70
N SER A 214 -5.73 15.84 -9.57
CA SER A 214 -6.69 14.90 -8.99
C SER A 214 -7.05 15.23 -7.53
N LEU A 215 -6.08 15.80 -6.81
CA LEU A 215 -6.17 16.21 -5.40
C LEU A 215 -6.61 17.67 -5.23
N TYR A 216 -6.77 18.42 -6.32
CA TYR A 216 -7.05 19.85 -6.26
C TYR A 216 -8.42 20.15 -5.64
N GLY A 217 -8.42 20.91 -4.55
CA GLY A 217 -9.60 21.42 -3.85
C GLY A 217 -9.76 22.95 -3.88
N GLY A 218 -8.93 23.67 -4.64
CA GLY A 218 -8.92 25.14 -4.69
C GLY A 218 -10.08 25.73 -5.49
N ASN A 219 -10.03 27.04 -5.75
CA ASN A 219 -11.15 27.81 -6.35
C ASN A 219 -11.03 28.13 -7.84
N ASP A 220 -9.93 27.78 -8.50
CA ASP A 220 -9.76 28.00 -9.94
C ASP A 220 -10.77 27.16 -10.74
N GLN A 221 -11.61 27.84 -11.53
CA GLN A 221 -12.69 27.19 -12.28
C GLN A 221 -12.18 26.34 -13.45
N ASN A 222 -11.07 26.74 -14.07
CA ASN A 222 -10.49 25.97 -15.16
C ASN A 222 -9.89 24.67 -14.61
N LEU A 223 -9.16 24.73 -13.50
CA LEU A 223 -8.64 23.52 -12.83
C LEU A 223 -9.75 22.62 -12.32
N LYS A 224 -10.84 23.18 -11.78
CA LYS A 224 -12.04 22.40 -11.42
C LYS A 224 -12.62 21.68 -12.63
N SER A 225 -12.72 22.36 -13.77
CA SER A 225 -13.25 21.77 -15.02
C SER A 225 -12.34 20.64 -15.53
N LEU A 226 -11.02 20.86 -15.57
CA LEU A 226 -10.04 19.82 -15.92
C LEU A 226 -10.11 18.62 -14.99
N ARG A 227 -10.24 18.85 -13.67
CA ARG A 227 -10.42 17.79 -12.67
C ARG A 227 -11.73 17.03 -12.90
N LEU A 228 -12.85 17.71 -13.16
CA LEU A 228 -14.13 17.04 -13.43
C LEU A 228 -14.05 16.17 -14.69
N ARG A 229 -13.37 16.64 -15.75
CA ARG A 229 -13.12 15.87 -16.97
C ARG A 229 -12.31 14.60 -16.67
N LEU A 230 -11.25 14.70 -15.86
CA LEU A 230 -10.46 13.54 -15.43
C LEU A 230 -11.34 12.46 -14.79
N PHE A 231 -12.35 12.88 -14.02
CA PHE A 231 -13.24 12.00 -13.27
C PHE A 231 -14.51 11.53 -14.02
N SER A 232 -14.74 11.98 -15.26
CA SER A 232 -16.00 11.74 -15.97
C SER A 232 -16.13 10.29 -16.53
N PRO A 233 -17.37 9.78 -16.71
CA PRO A 233 -17.60 8.48 -17.33
C PRO A 233 -17.09 8.38 -18.78
N GLU A 234 -17.18 9.44 -19.56
CA GLU A 234 -16.70 9.47 -20.95
C GLU A 234 -15.18 9.30 -21.00
N THR A 235 -14.48 9.91 -20.04
CA THR A 235 -13.03 9.74 -19.88
C THR A 235 -12.67 8.28 -19.60
N PHE A 236 -13.40 7.61 -18.69
CA PHE A 236 -13.19 6.18 -18.38
C PHE A 236 -13.24 5.30 -19.64
N GLN A 237 -14.24 5.54 -20.48
CA GLN A 237 -14.40 4.81 -21.74
C GLN A 237 -13.24 5.10 -22.71
N LYS A 238 -12.85 6.38 -22.87
CA LYS A 238 -11.78 6.77 -23.81
C LYS A 238 -10.41 6.20 -23.47
N ILE A 239 -10.10 6.03 -22.17
CA ILE A 239 -8.84 5.46 -21.69
C ILE A 239 -8.84 3.92 -21.70
N GLY A 240 -9.94 3.27 -22.10
CA GLY A 240 -10.06 1.82 -22.14
C GLY A 240 -10.26 1.15 -20.77
N LEU A 241 -10.61 1.92 -19.73
CA LEU A 241 -10.91 1.36 -18.41
C LEU A 241 -12.41 1.08 -18.26
N ILE A 242 -12.75 -0.17 -18.00
CA ILE A 242 -14.11 -0.63 -17.76
C ILE A 242 -14.26 -1.02 -16.30
N ARG A 243 -15.19 -0.37 -15.61
CA ARG A 243 -15.55 -0.72 -14.24
C ARG A 243 -16.37 -2.00 -14.19
N LEU A 244 -15.83 -3.05 -13.60
CA LEU A 244 -16.54 -4.30 -13.37
C LEU A 244 -17.35 -4.26 -12.07
N VAL A 245 -16.74 -3.77 -11.00
CA VAL A 245 -17.36 -3.72 -9.66
C VAL A 245 -17.21 -2.31 -9.10
N SER A 246 -18.34 -1.69 -8.72
CA SER A 246 -18.32 -0.37 -8.07
C SER A 246 -17.87 -0.45 -6.61
N SER A 247 -17.41 0.65 -6.02
CA SER A 247 -17.05 0.70 -4.60
C SER A 247 -18.21 0.32 -3.66
N SER A 248 -19.46 0.56 -4.07
CA SER A 248 -20.65 0.17 -3.31
C SER A 248 -20.87 -1.36 -3.27
N GLU A 249 -20.44 -2.04 -4.32
CA GLU A 249 -20.60 -3.48 -4.53
C GLU A 249 -19.33 -4.26 -4.16
N SER A 250 -18.17 -3.60 -4.14
CA SER A 250 -16.88 -4.23 -3.92
C SER A 250 -16.76 -4.70 -2.47
N PRO A 251 -16.60 -6.01 -2.22
CA PRO A 251 -16.22 -6.51 -0.91
C PRO A 251 -14.77 -6.13 -0.56
N LEU A 252 -13.98 -5.68 -1.53
CA LEU A 252 -12.60 -5.21 -1.38
C LEU A 252 -12.51 -3.68 -1.18
N ALA A 253 -13.63 -3.03 -0.82
CA ALA A 253 -13.78 -1.60 -0.49
C ALA A 253 -13.68 -0.59 -1.65
N ASP A 254 -12.76 -0.84 -2.59
CA ASP A 254 -12.46 0.04 -3.71
C ASP A 254 -12.90 -0.60 -5.04
N PRO A 255 -13.12 0.20 -6.10
CA PRO A 255 -13.63 -0.31 -7.38
C PRO A 255 -12.63 -1.26 -8.04
N ILE A 256 -13.16 -2.18 -8.84
CA ILE A 256 -12.37 -3.10 -9.66
C ILE A 256 -12.59 -2.72 -11.11
N ASP A 257 -11.51 -2.31 -11.75
CA ASP A 257 -11.49 -1.81 -13.12
C ASP A 257 -10.63 -2.74 -13.99
N VAL A 258 -11.03 -2.95 -15.24
CA VAL A 258 -10.26 -3.71 -16.24
C VAL A 258 -9.83 -2.75 -17.34
N LEU A 259 -8.54 -2.79 -17.66
CA LEU A 259 -8.02 -2.19 -18.89
C LEU A 259 -8.24 -3.18 -20.03
N GLU A 260 -9.17 -2.83 -20.91
CA GLU A 260 -9.42 -3.53 -22.15
C GLU A 260 -8.65 -2.83 -23.27
N PRO A 261 -7.57 -3.43 -23.82
CA PRO A 261 -6.68 -2.72 -24.75
C PRO A 261 -7.37 -2.26 -26.02
N GLN A 262 -8.34 -3.04 -26.52
CA GLN A 262 -9.07 -2.74 -27.74
C GLN A 262 -9.98 -1.51 -27.60
N SER A 263 -10.34 -1.16 -26.36
CA SER A 263 -11.20 -0.02 -26.05
C SER A 263 -10.44 1.31 -25.88
N ILE A 264 -9.10 1.29 -25.92
CA ILE A 264 -8.29 2.52 -25.86
C ILE A 264 -8.46 3.30 -27.18
N SER A 265 -8.97 4.53 -27.09
CA SER A 265 -9.22 5.34 -28.28
C SER A 265 -7.93 5.73 -29.03
N THR A 266 -7.98 5.74 -30.36
CA THR A 266 -6.85 6.13 -31.22
C THR A 266 -6.42 7.59 -31.00
N GLU A 267 -7.39 8.48 -30.75
CA GLU A 267 -7.17 9.88 -30.37
C GLU A 267 -6.31 9.98 -29.10
N LEU A 268 -6.65 9.21 -28.05
CA LEU A 268 -5.88 9.17 -26.82
C LEU A 268 -4.46 8.66 -27.07
N MET A 269 -4.32 7.57 -27.84
CA MET A 269 -3.02 6.99 -28.19
C MET A 269 -2.11 8.00 -28.90
N ALA A 270 -2.64 8.90 -29.73
CA ALA A 270 -1.85 9.91 -30.41
C ALA A 270 -1.26 10.96 -29.44
N ASN A 271 -2.02 11.33 -28.42
CA ASN A 271 -1.67 12.40 -27.47
C ASN A 271 -0.81 11.95 -26.30
N LEU A 272 -0.69 10.63 -26.06
CA LEU A 272 0.13 10.10 -24.98
C LEU A 272 1.63 10.44 -25.18
N PRO A 273 2.37 10.73 -24.09
CA PRO A 273 3.82 10.86 -24.15
C PRO A 273 4.45 9.63 -24.81
N THR A 274 5.43 9.84 -25.70
CA THR A 274 6.05 8.77 -26.50
C THR A 274 6.38 7.49 -25.71
N PRO A 275 7.11 7.52 -24.57
CA PRO A 275 7.43 6.29 -23.86
C PRO A 275 6.18 5.55 -23.37
N VAL A 276 5.18 6.27 -22.87
CA VAL A 276 3.91 5.70 -22.40
C VAL A 276 3.13 5.08 -23.57
N ARG A 277 3.09 5.79 -24.70
CA ARG A 277 2.44 5.30 -25.93
C ARG A 277 3.06 4.01 -26.44
N GLU A 278 4.39 3.88 -26.43
CA GLU A 278 5.06 2.68 -26.91
C GLU A 278 4.83 1.47 -26.00
N VAL A 279 4.77 1.67 -24.67
CA VAL A 279 4.36 0.60 -23.74
C VAL A 279 2.92 0.17 -24.01
N LEU A 280 1.98 1.12 -24.13
CA LEU A 280 0.57 0.79 -24.38
C LEU A 280 0.34 0.16 -25.75
N LYS A 281 1.10 0.53 -26.78
CA LYS A 281 1.07 -0.17 -28.07
C LYS A 281 1.40 -1.65 -27.91
N ARG A 282 2.39 -2.00 -27.07
CA ARG A 282 2.73 -3.41 -26.80
C ARG A 282 1.61 -4.13 -26.04
N VAL A 283 1.03 -3.49 -25.02
CA VAL A 283 -0.16 -4.00 -24.29
C VAL A 283 -1.30 -4.32 -25.28
N VAL A 284 -1.59 -3.40 -26.20
CA VAL A 284 -2.60 -3.57 -27.26
C VAL A 284 -2.24 -4.68 -28.24
N GLN A 285 -1.00 -4.67 -28.76
CA GLN A 285 -0.52 -5.67 -29.72
C GLN A 285 -0.51 -7.10 -29.16
N ASN A 286 -0.30 -7.23 -27.85
CA ASN A 286 -0.29 -8.51 -27.16
C ASN A 286 -1.67 -8.89 -26.58
N ASN A 287 -2.70 -8.07 -26.80
CA ASN A 287 -4.05 -8.25 -26.26
C ASN A 287 -4.08 -8.49 -24.74
N GLN A 288 -3.31 -7.69 -23.99
CA GLN A 288 -3.17 -7.84 -22.54
C GLN A 288 -4.32 -7.22 -21.77
N VAL A 289 -5.22 -8.06 -21.26
CA VAL A 289 -6.32 -7.62 -20.40
C VAL A 289 -5.83 -7.51 -18.96
N ILE A 290 -5.67 -6.27 -18.49
CA ILE A 290 -5.10 -6.00 -17.16
C ILE A 290 -6.22 -5.66 -16.19
N MET A 291 -6.43 -6.51 -15.18
CA MET A 291 -7.36 -6.25 -14.09
C MET A 291 -6.66 -5.47 -12.98
N SER A 292 -7.11 -4.24 -12.73
CA SER A 292 -6.66 -3.42 -11.62
C SER A 292 -7.49 -3.74 -10.37
N VAL A 293 -6.85 -4.39 -9.41
CA VAL A 293 -7.44 -4.79 -8.13
C VAL A 293 -6.93 -3.86 -7.04
N PRO A 294 -7.81 -3.33 -6.17
CA PRO A 294 -7.36 -2.48 -5.08
C PRO A 294 -6.51 -3.24 -4.08
N TYR A 295 -5.75 -2.47 -3.30
CA TYR A 295 -4.91 -3.00 -2.24
C TYR A 295 -5.72 -3.84 -1.25
N THR A 296 -5.42 -5.13 -1.17
CA THR A 296 -5.96 -6.01 -0.15
C THR A 296 -4.93 -6.13 0.97
N LEU A 297 -5.40 -6.17 2.21
CA LEU A 297 -4.53 -6.14 3.39
C LEU A 297 -4.33 -7.56 3.94
N GLY A 298 -3.10 -7.90 4.28
CA GLY A 298 -2.77 -9.15 4.96
C GLY A 298 -3.11 -10.39 4.14
N ASN A 299 -3.71 -11.36 4.81
CA ASN A 299 -4.07 -12.65 4.21
C ASN A 299 -5.15 -12.53 3.12
N LEU A 300 -5.89 -11.42 3.06
CA LEU A 300 -6.91 -11.20 2.03
C LEU A 300 -6.28 -11.16 0.63
N THR A 301 -5.04 -10.71 0.50
CA THR A 301 -4.29 -10.71 -0.77
C THR A 301 -4.10 -12.13 -1.30
N ALA A 302 -3.58 -13.03 -0.45
CA ALA A 302 -3.40 -14.44 -0.80
C ALA A 302 -4.74 -15.13 -1.09
N GLN A 303 -5.78 -14.87 -0.29
CA GLN A 303 -7.11 -15.45 -0.51
C GLN A 303 -7.77 -14.95 -1.81
N THR A 304 -7.55 -13.68 -2.17
CA THR A 304 -8.05 -13.11 -3.43
C THR A 304 -7.37 -13.76 -4.62
N LEU A 305 -6.05 -13.93 -4.57
CA LEU A 305 -5.28 -14.63 -5.59
C LEU A 305 -5.65 -16.11 -5.71
N GLU A 306 -5.85 -16.78 -4.57
CA GLU A 306 -6.37 -18.15 -4.52
C GLU A 306 -7.74 -18.23 -5.21
N ALA A 307 -8.67 -17.34 -4.87
CA ALA A 307 -9.98 -17.28 -5.49
C ALA A 307 -9.90 -17.01 -6.99
N PHE A 308 -9.01 -16.10 -7.45
CA PHE A 308 -8.74 -15.87 -8.87
C PHE A 308 -8.26 -17.13 -9.57
N SER A 309 -7.26 -17.83 -9.00
CA SER A 309 -6.71 -19.05 -9.60
C SER A 309 -7.71 -20.22 -9.67
N GLN A 310 -8.72 -20.22 -8.81
CA GLN A 310 -9.82 -21.22 -8.83
C GLN A 310 -10.94 -20.84 -9.79
N THR A 311 -11.04 -19.57 -10.18
CA THR A 311 -12.15 -19.03 -10.96
C THR A 311 -11.81 -18.82 -12.43
N PHE A 312 -10.61 -18.32 -12.72
CA PHE A 312 -10.12 -18.15 -14.09
C PHE A 312 -9.46 -19.42 -14.58
N GLU A 313 -9.65 -19.72 -15.86
CA GLU A 313 -9.17 -20.97 -16.44
C GLU A 313 -7.69 -20.87 -16.82
N GLN A 314 -7.25 -19.68 -17.25
CA GLN A 314 -5.88 -19.44 -17.65
C GLN A 314 -5.04 -18.91 -16.48
N PRO A 315 -3.77 -19.33 -16.36
CA PRO A 315 -2.82 -18.65 -15.50
C PRO A 315 -2.68 -17.18 -15.93
N PHE A 316 -2.66 -16.29 -14.95
CA PHE A 316 -2.51 -14.85 -15.15
C PHE A 316 -1.17 -14.39 -14.57
N ASN A 317 -0.55 -13.36 -15.15
CA ASN A 317 0.61 -12.72 -14.54
C ASN A 317 0.19 -11.87 -13.35
N ILE A 318 1.12 -11.64 -12.43
CA ILE A 318 0.86 -10.87 -11.21
C ILE A 318 1.80 -9.69 -11.18
N ALA A 319 1.21 -8.50 -11.04
CA ALA A 319 1.95 -7.29 -10.75
C ALA A 319 1.49 -6.69 -9.44
N PHE A 320 2.45 -6.19 -8.66
CA PHE A 320 2.18 -5.55 -7.39
C PHE A 320 2.90 -4.20 -7.35
N MET A 321 2.13 -3.15 -7.08
CA MET A 321 2.64 -1.80 -6.91
C MET A 321 2.25 -1.28 -5.54
N GLY A 322 3.19 -1.34 -4.60
CA GLY A 322 2.93 -1.04 -3.19
C GLY A 322 3.62 0.20 -2.66
N LYS A 323 2.99 0.77 -1.63
CA LYS A 323 3.62 1.77 -0.77
C LYS A 323 4.19 1.06 0.44
N VAL A 324 5.38 1.48 0.85
CA VAL A 324 6.04 0.91 2.02
C VAL A 324 6.48 1.95 3.03
N GLY A 325 6.60 1.50 4.27
CA GLY A 325 7.25 2.22 5.35
C GLY A 325 8.74 2.01 5.41
N ASN A 326 9.45 3.00 5.94
CA ASN A 326 10.84 2.84 6.32
C ASN A 326 10.95 2.88 7.85
N ALA A 327 11.46 1.80 8.42
CA ALA A 327 11.84 1.68 9.81
C ALA A 327 13.36 1.48 9.86
N SER A 328 14.11 2.52 10.22
CA SER A 328 15.59 2.45 10.26
C SER A 328 16.12 2.83 11.64
N ALA A 329 16.93 1.93 12.20
CA ALA A 329 17.66 2.13 13.46
C ALA A 329 18.97 2.89 13.19
N SER A 330 18.87 4.16 12.78
CA SER A 330 19.99 5.10 12.57
C SER A 330 21.02 4.76 11.47
N ASN A 331 21.43 5.80 10.72
CA ASN A 331 22.44 5.85 9.65
C ASN A 331 22.18 5.17 8.30
N ASP A 332 21.17 4.31 8.14
CA ASP A 332 20.79 3.81 6.80
C ASP A 332 19.87 4.81 6.07
N SER A 333 20.39 5.35 4.96
CA SER A 333 19.86 6.52 4.25
C SER A 333 18.75 6.20 3.23
N ILE A 334 17.76 5.36 3.57
CA ILE A 334 16.64 5.15 2.64
C ILE A 334 15.66 6.32 2.75
N SER A 335 15.55 7.10 1.68
CA SER A 335 14.76 8.33 1.67
C SER A 335 13.34 8.11 1.15
N VAL A 336 12.43 8.98 1.58
CA VAL A 336 11.12 9.12 0.95
C VAL A 336 11.31 9.46 -0.53
N GLY A 337 10.53 8.80 -1.39
CA GLY A 337 10.61 9.01 -2.83
C GLY A 337 11.64 8.09 -3.52
N GLU A 338 12.14 7.07 -2.83
CA GLU A 338 12.97 6.03 -3.45
C GLU A 338 12.13 4.82 -3.86
N LEU A 339 12.56 4.13 -4.94
CA LEU A 339 12.02 2.85 -5.34
C LEU A 339 12.65 1.74 -4.50
N THR A 340 11.82 0.82 -4.03
CA THR A 340 12.25 -0.31 -3.21
C THR A 340 11.92 -1.61 -3.91
N LEU A 341 12.91 -2.51 -3.95
CA LEU A 341 12.77 -3.87 -4.47
C LEU A 341 13.00 -4.88 -3.35
N PRO A 342 12.00 -5.70 -2.99
CA PRO A 342 12.19 -6.75 -2.01
C PRO A 342 13.21 -7.79 -2.48
N THR A 343 14.09 -8.18 -1.57
CA THR A 343 14.98 -9.35 -1.71
C THR A 343 14.53 -10.51 -0.82
N LYS A 344 14.02 -10.17 0.37
CA LYS A 344 13.47 -11.09 1.36
C LYS A 344 12.29 -10.43 2.05
N VAL A 345 11.35 -11.24 2.53
CA VAL A 345 10.24 -10.76 3.35
C VAL A 345 10.04 -11.63 4.59
N TYR A 346 9.95 -10.99 5.73
CA TYR A 346 9.59 -11.60 7.01
C TYR A 346 8.11 -11.37 7.32
N ASN A 347 7.57 -12.20 8.21
CA ASN A 347 6.32 -11.94 8.90
C ASN A 347 6.63 -11.79 10.38
N GLN A 348 5.98 -10.86 11.07
CA GLN A 348 6.17 -10.64 12.51
C GLN A 348 5.95 -11.89 13.39
N PHE A 349 5.35 -12.95 12.85
CA PHE A 349 5.13 -14.23 13.53
C PHE A 349 6.10 -15.35 13.13
N ASN A 350 6.93 -15.17 12.11
CA ASN A 350 7.80 -16.20 11.55
C ASN A 350 9.26 -15.73 11.52
N GLU A 351 10.15 -16.55 12.07
CA GLU A 351 11.59 -16.25 12.13
C GLU A 351 12.30 -16.46 10.79
N GLU A 352 11.77 -17.33 9.93
CA GLU A 352 12.35 -17.65 8.61
C GLU A 352 11.79 -16.75 7.50
N PRO A 353 12.64 -16.02 6.75
CA PRO A 353 12.18 -15.16 5.66
C PRO A 353 11.87 -15.95 4.39
N LEU A 354 10.92 -15.43 3.61
CA LEU A 354 10.72 -15.89 2.23
C LEU A 354 11.64 -15.11 1.30
N VAL A 355 12.35 -15.82 0.42
CA VAL A 355 13.16 -15.21 -0.64
C VAL A 355 12.22 -14.66 -1.71
N VAL A 356 12.46 -13.41 -2.10
CA VAL A 356 11.69 -12.74 -3.15
C VAL A 356 12.54 -12.71 -4.42
N ILE A 357 12.05 -13.40 -5.45
CA ILE A 357 12.65 -13.31 -6.79
C ILE A 357 12.09 -12.05 -7.43
N ASN A 358 12.94 -11.04 -7.62
CA ASN A 358 12.57 -9.81 -8.27
C ASN A 358 13.54 -9.49 -9.40
N THR A 359 13.00 -9.16 -10.57
CA THR A 359 13.81 -8.80 -11.75
C THR A 359 14.02 -7.30 -11.76
N ILE A 360 15.28 -6.87 -11.80
CA ILE A 360 15.65 -5.48 -12.10
C ILE A 360 15.66 -5.36 -13.61
N SER A 361 14.74 -4.58 -14.18
CA SER A 361 14.71 -4.33 -15.62
C SER A 361 15.84 -3.41 -16.04
N GLN A 362 16.25 -3.50 -17.31
CA GLN A 362 17.22 -2.57 -17.89
C GLN A 362 16.73 -1.11 -17.79
N PHE A 363 15.42 -0.88 -17.96
CA PHE A 363 14.82 0.44 -17.80
C PHE A 363 15.05 1.02 -16.40
N LEU A 364 14.87 0.22 -15.34
CA LEU A 364 15.13 0.68 -13.98
C LEU A 364 16.59 1.07 -13.77
N VAL A 365 17.53 0.28 -14.30
CA VAL A 365 18.97 0.60 -14.25
C VAL A 365 19.26 1.92 -14.98
N GLU A 366 18.69 2.10 -16.17
CA GLU A 366 18.88 3.28 -17.02
C GLU A 366 18.16 4.54 -16.50
N SER A 367 17.13 4.38 -15.65
CA SER A 367 16.39 5.50 -15.08
C SER A 367 17.24 6.39 -14.19
N GLY A 368 18.36 5.88 -13.66
CA GLY A 368 19.25 6.61 -12.76
C GLY A 368 18.65 6.93 -11.38
N LEU A 369 17.38 6.60 -11.14
CA LEU A 369 16.77 6.76 -9.83
C LEU A 369 17.41 5.80 -8.81
N PRO A 370 17.56 6.23 -7.55
CA PRO A 370 18.00 5.34 -6.49
C PRO A 370 17.01 4.18 -6.34
N ILE A 371 17.52 2.96 -6.51
CA ILE A 371 16.80 1.72 -6.28
C ILE A 371 17.41 1.08 -5.05
N HIS A 372 16.58 0.90 -4.02
CA HIS A 372 17.00 0.25 -2.80
C HIS A 372 16.52 -1.20 -2.79
N GLN A 373 17.45 -2.15 -2.72
CA GLN A 373 17.13 -3.54 -2.45
C GLN A 373 16.91 -3.73 -0.96
N ALA A 374 15.66 -3.99 -0.55
CA ALA A 374 15.28 -4.06 0.85
C ALA A 374 15.05 -5.49 1.34
N VAL A 375 15.32 -5.68 2.64
CA VAL A 375 14.67 -6.70 3.45
C VAL A 375 13.36 -6.11 3.96
N MET A 376 12.26 -6.81 3.70
CA MET A 376 10.92 -6.35 4.02
C MET A 376 10.32 -7.09 5.21
N MET A 377 9.38 -6.44 5.90
CA MET A 377 8.59 -7.03 6.97
C MET A 377 7.11 -6.77 6.73
N THR A 378 6.34 -7.85 6.61
CA THR A 378 4.88 -7.80 6.63
C THR A 378 4.40 -7.80 8.08
N THR A 379 3.72 -6.73 8.47
CA THR A 379 3.18 -6.54 9.82
C THR A 379 1.69 -6.20 9.77
N LEU A 380 1.02 -6.22 10.92
CA LEU A 380 -0.37 -5.81 11.01
C LEU A 380 -0.49 -4.30 10.84
N ALA A 381 -1.54 -3.84 10.15
CA ALA A 381 -1.84 -2.42 9.99
C ALA A 381 -1.91 -1.66 11.33
N LEU A 382 -2.31 -2.33 12.42
CA LEU A 382 -2.38 -1.78 13.77
C LEU A 382 -1.00 -1.52 14.39
N THR A 383 -0.01 -2.36 14.08
CA THR A 383 1.36 -2.23 14.60
C THR A 383 2.02 -0.94 14.13
N PHE A 384 1.66 -0.44 12.94
CA PHE A 384 2.09 0.89 12.48
C PHE A 384 1.52 2.07 13.29
N GLN A 385 0.43 1.86 14.02
CA GLN A 385 -0.26 2.93 14.75
C GLN A 385 0.26 3.08 16.19
N GLU A 386 1.00 2.08 16.69
CA GLU A 386 1.46 2.02 18.07
C GLU A 386 3.01 2.01 18.11
N PRO A 387 3.66 3.14 18.46
CA PRO A 387 5.12 3.25 18.45
C PRO A 387 5.84 2.18 19.28
N GLY A 388 5.27 1.77 20.42
CA GLY A 388 5.86 0.73 21.27
C GLY A 388 5.78 -0.69 20.70
N GLU A 389 4.73 -1.00 19.92
CA GLU A 389 4.68 -2.29 19.21
C GLU A 389 5.70 -2.33 18.06
N MET A 390 5.88 -1.19 17.39
CA MET A 390 6.88 -1.06 16.33
C MET A 390 8.30 -1.18 16.88
N GLU A 391 8.59 -0.57 18.03
CA GLU A 391 9.87 -0.72 18.74
C GLU A 391 10.16 -2.18 19.08
N ALA A 392 9.20 -2.88 19.70
CA ALA A 392 9.35 -4.30 20.00
C ALA A 392 9.56 -5.17 18.74
N LEU A 393 8.87 -4.84 17.64
CA LEU A 393 9.07 -5.52 16.35
C LEU A 393 10.48 -5.29 15.81
N MET A 394 10.97 -4.06 15.82
CA MET A 394 12.32 -3.71 15.35
C MET A 394 13.42 -4.40 16.19
N GLU A 395 13.24 -4.48 17.50
CA GLU A 395 14.19 -5.17 18.41
C GLU A 395 14.18 -6.69 18.25
N SER A 396 13.04 -7.28 17.86
CA SER A 396 12.88 -8.72 17.72
C SER A 396 13.56 -9.31 16.50
N LEU A 397 14.05 -8.47 15.58
CA LEU A 397 14.53 -8.93 14.28
C LEU A 397 16.02 -9.29 14.31
N PRO A 398 16.39 -10.46 13.75
CA PRO A 398 17.73 -11.02 13.88
C PRO A 398 18.83 -10.20 13.18
N GLU A 399 18.45 -9.20 12.37
CA GLU A 399 19.37 -8.29 11.70
C GLU A 399 18.85 -6.86 11.88
N GLY A 400 19.54 -6.03 12.67
CA GLY A 400 19.24 -4.60 12.86
C GLY A 400 19.47 -3.74 11.61
N ARG A 401 18.90 -4.13 10.47
CA ARG A 401 18.96 -3.42 9.18
C ARG A 401 17.71 -2.57 8.99
N ALA A 402 17.83 -1.53 8.16
CA ALA A 402 16.66 -0.76 7.72
C ALA A 402 15.59 -1.68 7.13
N LEU A 403 14.42 -1.68 7.77
CA LEU A 403 13.29 -2.51 7.41
C LEU A 403 12.31 -1.67 6.62
N THR A 404 12.01 -2.18 5.44
CA THR A 404 10.90 -1.66 4.68
C THR A 404 9.63 -2.42 5.10
N LEU A 405 8.63 -1.71 5.58
CA LEU A 405 7.43 -2.30 6.18
C LEU A 405 6.26 -2.30 5.20
N ASP A 406 5.58 -3.43 5.08
CA ASP A 406 4.33 -3.59 4.34
C ASP A 406 3.28 -4.37 5.16
N VAL A 407 2.13 -4.66 4.55
CA VAL A 407 1.01 -5.37 5.17
C VAL A 407 0.60 -6.63 4.41
N GLU A 408 1.29 -7.04 3.35
CA GLU A 408 0.78 -8.06 2.43
C GLU A 408 1.81 -8.91 1.67
N LEU A 409 3.06 -8.46 1.52
CA LEU A 409 4.02 -9.12 0.64
C LEU A 409 4.32 -10.55 1.09
N TYR A 410 4.46 -10.81 2.40
CA TYR A 410 4.71 -12.16 2.91
C TYR A 410 3.58 -13.12 2.50
N HIS A 411 2.33 -12.67 2.57
CA HIS A 411 1.17 -13.48 2.20
C HIS A 411 1.16 -13.76 0.69
N LEU A 412 1.47 -12.76 -0.13
CA LEU A 412 1.65 -12.92 -1.57
C LEU A 412 2.74 -13.95 -1.88
N MET A 413 3.92 -13.82 -1.28
CA MET A 413 5.05 -14.72 -1.52
C MET A 413 4.78 -16.14 -1.05
N SER A 414 4.10 -16.29 0.10
CA SER A 414 3.69 -17.60 0.61
C SER A 414 2.72 -18.30 -0.35
N TRP A 415 1.79 -17.56 -0.96
CA TRP A 415 0.88 -18.11 -1.95
C TRP A 415 1.61 -18.44 -3.27
N LEU A 416 2.54 -17.59 -3.72
CA LEU A 416 3.33 -17.87 -4.93
C LEU A 416 4.17 -19.15 -4.80
N GLN A 417 4.74 -19.42 -3.62
CA GLN A 417 5.49 -20.66 -3.36
C GLN A 417 4.64 -21.92 -3.47
N THR A 418 3.33 -21.83 -3.23
CA THR A 418 2.41 -22.97 -3.38
C THR A 418 1.77 -23.02 -4.76
N TYR A 419 1.50 -21.87 -5.38
CA TYR A 419 0.85 -21.75 -6.69
C TYR A 419 1.79 -22.10 -7.85
N LEU A 420 3.00 -21.53 -7.92
CA LEU A 420 3.90 -21.74 -9.05
C LEU A 420 4.26 -23.23 -9.30
N PRO A 421 4.43 -24.07 -8.26
CA PRO A 421 4.61 -25.51 -8.44
C PRO A 421 3.45 -26.23 -9.13
N THR A 422 2.22 -25.70 -9.05
CA THR A 422 1.03 -26.29 -9.69
C THR A 422 0.95 -26.04 -11.19
N LEU A 423 1.69 -25.03 -11.68
CA LEU A 423 1.77 -24.72 -13.10
C LEU A 423 2.69 -25.72 -13.83
N SER A 424 2.35 -26.02 -15.09
CA SER A 424 3.24 -26.76 -15.98
C SER A 424 4.56 -26.01 -16.19
N GLU A 425 5.62 -26.69 -16.63
CA GLU A 425 6.91 -26.05 -16.88
C GLU A 425 6.80 -24.91 -17.91
N GLU A 426 6.05 -25.13 -19.00
CA GLU A 426 5.79 -24.11 -20.01
C GLU A 426 5.03 -22.91 -19.44
N GLN A 427 3.99 -23.16 -18.62
CA GLN A 427 3.23 -22.10 -17.97
C GLN A 427 4.09 -21.32 -16.98
N ARG A 428 4.94 -22.01 -16.22
CA ARG A 428 5.83 -21.39 -15.22
C ARG A 428 6.89 -20.51 -15.87
N GLN A 429 7.45 -20.92 -17.01
CA GLN A 429 8.42 -20.11 -17.76
C GLN A 429 7.80 -18.82 -18.34
N LYS A 430 6.49 -18.85 -18.62
CA LYS A 430 5.74 -17.73 -19.18
C LYS A 430 5.11 -16.81 -18.12
N HIS A 431 4.93 -17.31 -16.90
CA HIS A 431 4.30 -16.57 -15.82
C HIS A 431 5.23 -15.51 -15.26
N LYS A 432 4.74 -14.27 -15.19
CA LYS A 432 5.50 -13.11 -14.69
C LYS A 432 4.98 -12.69 -13.34
N VAL A 433 5.92 -12.42 -12.44
CA VAL A 433 5.66 -11.75 -11.16
C VAL A 433 6.50 -10.47 -11.12
N VAL A 434 5.85 -9.30 -11.10
CA VAL A 434 6.52 -8.00 -11.11
C VAL A 434 6.16 -7.22 -9.84
N LEU A 435 7.13 -7.01 -8.95
CA LEU A 435 6.91 -6.37 -7.65
C LEU A 435 7.65 -5.03 -7.57
N ARG A 436 6.93 -3.92 -7.45
CA ARG A 436 7.49 -2.58 -7.29
C ARG A 436 6.94 -1.91 -6.05
N TYR A 437 7.84 -1.43 -5.21
CA TYR A 437 7.49 -0.67 -4.03
C TYR A 437 8.14 0.70 -4.08
N TYR A 438 7.57 1.66 -3.34
CA TYR A 438 8.18 2.96 -3.14
C TYR A 438 7.92 3.46 -1.71
N ILE A 439 8.87 4.19 -1.17
CA ILE A 439 8.76 4.76 0.17
C ILE A 439 7.98 6.07 0.09
N SER A 440 6.83 6.14 0.75
CA SER A 440 6.05 7.37 0.81
C SER A 440 6.30 8.16 2.10
N ASP A 441 6.11 9.46 1.93
CA ASP A 441 6.21 10.58 2.88
C ASP A 441 5.64 10.39 4.28
N LYS A 442 4.72 9.45 4.47
CA LYS A 442 3.94 9.31 5.72
C LYS A 442 4.28 8.08 6.55
N THR A 443 5.26 7.32 6.10
CA THR A 443 5.69 6.13 6.81
C THR A 443 7.18 6.24 7.14
N ILE A 444 7.59 7.45 7.52
CA ILE A 444 8.72 7.63 8.42
C ILE A 444 8.13 7.35 9.79
N LEU A 445 8.41 6.16 10.33
CA LEU A 445 8.20 5.95 11.76
C LEU A 445 9.05 7.02 12.46
N PRO A 446 8.47 7.80 13.39
CA PRO A 446 9.18 8.90 14.03
C PRO A 446 10.55 8.38 14.42
N ARG A 447 11.59 9.05 13.90
CA ARG A 447 12.97 8.75 14.28
C ARG A 447 12.95 8.65 15.79
N TYR A 448 13.47 7.54 16.31
CA TYR A 448 13.84 7.41 17.70
C TYR A 448 14.27 8.80 18.23
N PHE A 449 13.50 9.32 19.19
CA PHE A 449 13.74 10.56 19.93
C PHE A 449 13.38 11.89 19.23
N ASP A 450 12.11 12.31 19.35
CA ASP A 450 11.83 13.66 19.84
C ASP A 450 10.48 13.68 20.58
N GLN A 451 10.52 13.87 21.90
CA GLN A 451 9.37 13.77 22.80
C GLN A 451 8.35 14.93 22.63
N GLU A 452 8.57 15.83 21.67
CA GLU A 452 7.72 17.02 21.47
C GLU A 452 6.86 16.98 20.20
N ALA A 453 6.94 15.92 19.37
CA ALA A 453 6.04 15.77 18.22
C ALA A 453 4.66 15.25 18.65
N HIS A 454 3.90 16.08 19.36
CA HIS A 454 2.45 15.91 19.49
C HIS A 454 1.77 16.24 18.14
N GLY A 455 1.88 15.35 17.16
CA GLY A 455 1.33 15.51 15.82
C GLY A 455 0.34 14.40 15.47
N GLN A 456 -0.91 14.77 15.21
CA GLN A 456 -2.01 13.91 14.76
C GLN A 456 -1.84 13.44 13.30
N ASP A 457 -0.67 12.97 12.90
CA ASP A 457 -0.42 12.62 11.50
C ASP A 457 -0.95 11.23 11.16
N LYS A 458 -2.13 11.23 10.53
CA LYS A 458 -2.82 10.06 9.99
C LYS A 458 -1.94 9.34 8.94
N ILE A 459 -1.75 8.03 9.13
CA ILE A 459 -1.01 7.10 8.24
C ILE A 459 -1.66 6.97 6.83
N SER A 460 -2.92 7.42 6.68
CA SER A 460 -3.73 7.24 5.47
C SER A 460 -4.05 8.54 4.73
N GLN A 461 -3.05 9.38 4.48
CA GLN A 461 -3.22 10.48 3.53
C GLN A 461 -2.64 10.12 2.15
N SER A 462 -3.25 10.75 1.15
CA SER A 462 -2.88 10.72 -0.28
C SER A 462 -1.36 10.79 -0.47
N LEU A 463 -0.89 10.12 -1.52
CA LEU A 463 0.46 10.25 -2.08
C LEU A 463 0.89 11.72 -2.04
N GLY A 464 1.78 12.07 -1.11
CA GLY A 464 2.42 13.37 -1.14
C GLY A 464 3.20 13.55 -2.44
N MET A 465 3.53 14.79 -2.77
CA MET A 465 4.19 15.16 -4.04
C MET A 465 5.46 14.35 -4.33
N ARG A 466 6.18 13.94 -3.29
CA ARG A 466 7.42 13.15 -3.38
C ARG A 466 7.22 11.74 -3.92
N GLY A 467 6.03 11.15 -3.71
CA GLY A 467 5.72 9.78 -4.15
C GLY A 467 5.31 9.67 -5.61
N SER A 468 5.00 10.79 -6.28
CA SER A 468 4.47 10.81 -7.64
C SER A 468 5.43 10.27 -8.70
N ILE A 469 6.71 10.67 -8.64
CA ILE A 469 7.71 10.26 -9.64
C ILE A 469 8.06 8.77 -9.49
N PRO A 470 8.36 8.25 -8.29
CA PRO A 470 8.58 6.81 -8.11
C PRO A 470 7.36 5.98 -8.47
N LEU A 471 6.15 6.46 -8.16
CA LEU A 471 4.91 5.80 -8.56
C LEU A 471 4.79 5.70 -10.08
N PHE A 472 5.07 6.79 -10.81
CA PHE A 472 5.10 6.76 -12.27
C PHE A 472 6.10 5.73 -12.79
N ILE A 473 7.32 5.72 -12.26
CA ILE A 473 8.38 4.81 -12.73
C ILE A 473 8.06 3.35 -12.39
N ALA A 474 7.52 3.07 -11.20
CA ALA A 474 7.04 1.75 -10.82
C ALA A 474 5.95 1.24 -11.76
N LEU A 475 4.94 2.06 -12.04
CA LEU A 475 3.84 1.70 -12.94
C LEU A 475 4.32 1.54 -14.39
N PHE A 476 5.16 2.45 -14.86
CA PHE A 476 5.74 2.39 -16.19
C PHE A 476 6.54 1.09 -16.38
N ASP A 477 7.38 0.74 -15.41
CA ASP A 477 8.19 -0.48 -15.47
C ASP A 477 7.34 -1.75 -15.37
N ILE A 478 6.30 -1.76 -14.51
CA ILE A 478 5.33 -2.85 -14.44
C ILE A 478 4.68 -3.08 -15.81
N LEU A 479 4.09 -2.04 -16.40
CA LEU A 479 3.41 -2.16 -17.67
C LEU A 479 4.38 -2.56 -18.78
N ASN A 480 5.62 -2.06 -18.74
CA ASN A 480 6.65 -2.44 -19.70
C ASN A 480 6.98 -3.93 -19.63
N GLN A 481 7.24 -4.46 -18.42
CA GLN A 481 7.59 -5.87 -18.24
C GLN A 481 6.43 -6.82 -18.50
N LEU A 482 5.20 -6.46 -18.10
CA LEU A 482 4.03 -7.23 -18.48
C LEU A 482 3.94 -7.30 -20.00
N ALA A 483 4.11 -6.17 -20.69
CA ALA A 483 4.03 -6.05 -22.15
C ALA A 483 5.18 -6.67 -22.97
N GLU A 484 6.24 -7.16 -22.33
CA GLU A 484 7.29 -7.93 -23.03
C GLU A 484 6.72 -9.26 -23.53
N LYS A 485 7.02 -9.68 -24.76
CA LYS A 485 6.66 -11.03 -25.22
C LYS A 485 7.58 -12.05 -24.54
N ASN A 486 7.00 -13.18 -24.13
CA ASN A 486 7.75 -14.35 -23.67
C ASN A 486 8.49 -15.02 -24.83
#